data_AF-A0A2E0XBW6-F1
#
_entry.id   AF-A0A2E0XBW6-F1
#
_cell.length_a   1.000
_cell.length_b   1.000
_cell.length_c   1.000
_cell.angle_alpha   90.00
_cell.angle_beta   90.00
_cell.angle_gamma   90.00
#
_symmetry.space_group_name_H-M   'P 1'
#
loop_
_entity.id
_entity.type
_entity.pdbx_description
1 polymer ?
#
loop_
_entity_poly.entity_id
_entity_poly.type
_entity_poly.pdbx_seq_one_letter_code
_entity_poly.pdbx_strand_id
1 'polypeptide(L)'
;MVNRLAAAAKDTFVADLVLKGLCLLSRDDIEANGHLQTVKEEVRAHGSHLMIFCKKKETKSYLLEVFYKIRPDNAASVGIVRFTDKKTGHSGQTDFIDLCTYSDIYPLTGTISVTGGVVTIKPRESFRASISTERYCTPITIETQKILKSKESHAGASDT
;
A
#
# COMPACT_ATOMS: atom_id res chain seq x y z
N MET A 1 25.45 29.79 -2.28
CA MET A 1 24.97 29.28 -0.98
C MET A 1 24.42 27.87 -1.22
N VAL A 2 25.16 26.83 -0.85
CA VAL A 2 24.76 25.44 -1.13
C VAL A 2 23.84 24.97 0.00
N ASN A 3 22.59 24.68 -0.33
CA ASN A 3 21.58 24.24 0.63
C ASN A 3 21.94 22.85 1.18
N ARG A 4 22.61 22.80 2.34
CA ARG A 4 23.13 21.58 3.00
C ARG A 4 22.15 21.04 4.05
N LEU A 5 20.90 20.81 3.67
CA LEU A 5 20.02 19.98 4.50
C LEU A 5 20.47 18.51 4.42
N ALA A 6 20.42 17.79 5.54
CA ALA A 6 20.56 16.33 5.55
C ALA A 6 19.44 15.70 4.70
N ALA A 7 19.66 14.51 4.13
CA ALA A 7 18.71 13.88 3.21
C ALA A 7 17.29 13.80 3.79
N ALA A 8 17.15 13.33 5.03
CA ALA A 8 15.85 13.28 5.73
C ALA A 8 15.19 14.66 5.88
N ALA A 9 15.97 15.71 6.16
CA ALA A 9 15.45 17.07 6.29
C ALA A 9 14.99 17.66 4.93
N LYS A 10 15.60 17.22 3.83
CA LYS A 10 15.14 17.56 2.47
C LYS A 10 13.80 16.88 2.17
N ASP A 11 13.67 15.60 2.50
CA ASP A 11 12.44 14.85 2.23
C ASP A 11 11.25 15.42 3.02
N THR A 12 11.45 15.74 4.31
CA THR A 12 10.44 16.41 5.13
C THR A 12 10.06 17.77 4.54
N PHE A 13 11.06 18.58 4.13
CA PHE A 13 10.80 19.89 3.53
C PHE A 13 9.98 19.79 2.23
N VAL A 14 10.34 18.86 1.35
CA VAL A 14 9.63 18.63 0.08
C VAL A 14 8.19 18.17 0.36
N ALA A 15 8.00 17.20 1.25
CA ALA A 15 6.67 16.72 1.62
C ALA A 15 5.79 17.84 2.17
N ASP A 16 6.30 18.63 3.12
CA ASP A 16 5.57 19.76 3.70
C ASP A 16 5.24 20.84 2.66
N LEU A 17 6.17 21.14 1.74
CA LEU A 17 5.95 22.12 0.68
C LEU A 17 4.86 21.66 -0.30
N VAL A 18 4.91 20.39 -0.73
CA VAL A 18 3.91 19.79 -1.63
C VAL A 18 2.53 19.79 -0.97
N LEU A 19 2.42 19.31 0.28
CA LEU A 19 1.16 19.27 1.01
C LEU A 19 0.58 20.67 1.22
N LYS A 20 1.43 21.66 1.57
CA LYS A 20 1.01 23.06 1.70
C LYS A 20 0.48 23.62 0.39
N GLY A 21 1.14 23.32 -0.73
CA GLY A 21 0.69 23.69 -2.07
C GLY A 21 -0.68 23.07 -2.39
N LEU A 22 -0.86 21.78 -2.14
CA LEU A 22 -2.13 21.08 -2.36
C LEU A 22 -3.27 21.67 -1.51
N CYS A 23 -3.03 21.91 -0.21
CA CYS A 23 -4.01 22.55 0.67
C CYS A 23 -4.41 23.95 0.20
N LEU A 24 -3.50 24.69 -0.44
CA LEU A 24 -3.80 26.00 -1.00
C LEU A 24 -4.69 25.88 -2.25
N LEU A 25 -4.41 24.90 -3.11
CA LEU A 25 -5.21 24.63 -4.32
C LEU A 25 -6.61 24.12 -4.00
N SER A 26 -6.78 23.42 -2.88
CA SER A 26 -8.06 22.89 -2.42
C SER A 26 -8.69 23.76 -1.32
N ARG A 27 -8.30 25.03 -1.17
CA ARG A 27 -8.71 25.84 -0.01
C ARG A 27 -10.23 26.01 0.09
N ASP A 28 -10.88 26.18 -1.05
CA ASP A 28 -12.32 26.44 -1.13
C ASP A 28 -13.15 25.14 -1.20
N ASP A 29 -12.48 24.00 -1.35
CA ASP A 29 -13.09 22.66 -1.30
C ASP A 29 -12.85 22.05 0.09
N ILE A 30 -13.85 22.20 0.97
CA ILE A 30 -13.78 21.76 2.37
C ILE A 30 -13.50 20.25 2.47
N GLU A 31 -14.10 19.45 1.58
CA GLU A 31 -13.95 17.99 1.59
C GLU A 31 -12.53 17.60 1.16
N ALA A 32 -12.06 18.14 0.02
CA ALA A 32 -10.70 17.89 -0.44
C ALA A 32 -9.65 18.38 0.56
N ASN A 33 -9.88 19.53 1.20
CA ASN A 33 -8.98 20.03 2.24
C ASN A 33 -8.96 19.10 3.46
N GLY A 34 -10.11 18.62 3.91
CA GLY A 34 -10.24 17.65 5.00
C GLY A 34 -9.41 16.40 4.71
N HIS A 35 -9.56 15.81 3.52
CA HIS A 35 -8.75 14.66 3.10
C HIS A 35 -7.25 14.95 3.08
N LEU A 36 -6.84 16.14 2.61
CA LEU A 36 -5.43 16.52 2.60
C LEU A 36 -4.83 16.72 4.00
N GLN A 37 -5.62 17.18 4.98
CA GLN A 37 -5.14 17.22 6.37
C GLN A 37 -4.89 15.80 6.90
N THR A 38 -5.80 14.85 6.65
CA THR A 38 -5.60 13.45 7.02
C THR A 38 -4.35 12.86 6.35
N VAL A 39 -4.17 13.07 5.04
CA VAL A 39 -2.97 12.60 4.31
C VAL A 39 -1.70 13.21 4.90
N LYS A 40 -1.73 14.49 5.27
CA LYS A 40 -0.60 15.17 5.88
C LYS A 40 -0.22 14.56 7.23
N GLU A 41 -1.19 14.21 8.06
CA GLU A 41 -0.97 13.55 9.34
C GLU A 41 -0.38 12.15 9.14
N GLU A 42 -0.94 11.36 8.23
CA GLU A 42 -0.48 10.01 7.89
C GLU A 42 0.95 10.01 7.34
N VAL A 43 1.27 10.92 6.40
CA VAL A 43 2.63 11.04 5.83
C VAL A 43 3.64 11.43 6.90
N ARG A 44 3.27 12.27 7.87
CA ARG A 44 4.14 12.65 8.98
C ARG A 44 4.33 11.53 10.00
N ALA A 45 3.27 10.78 10.30
CA ALA A 45 3.31 9.70 11.26
C ALA A 45 4.06 8.47 10.73
N HIS A 46 3.88 8.14 9.46
CA HIS A 46 4.36 6.87 8.90
C HIS A 46 5.47 7.02 7.85
N GLY A 47 5.63 8.19 7.24
CA GLY A 47 6.69 8.45 6.25
C GLY A 47 6.76 7.37 5.17
N SER A 48 7.95 6.80 4.95
CA SER A 48 8.20 5.72 3.98
C SER A 48 7.58 4.36 4.36
N HIS A 49 7.08 4.21 5.59
CA HIS A 49 6.36 2.99 6.02
C HIS A 49 4.86 3.05 5.74
N LEU A 50 4.35 4.18 5.22
CA LEU A 50 2.94 4.38 4.91
C LEU A 50 2.43 3.26 4.00
N MET A 51 1.38 2.58 4.46
CA MET A 51 0.67 1.57 3.69
C MET A 51 -0.58 2.20 3.08
N ILE A 52 -0.62 2.22 1.75
CA ILE A 52 -1.75 2.79 1.02
C ILE A 52 -2.74 1.67 0.72
N PHE A 53 -3.97 1.84 1.18
CA PHE A 53 -5.06 0.90 0.93
C PHE A 53 -5.45 0.89 -0.55
N CYS A 54 -5.58 -0.31 -1.13
CA CYS A 54 -5.99 -0.48 -2.52
C CYS A 54 -7.39 -1.11 -2.62
N LYS A 55 -7.61 -2.25 -1.96
CA LYS A 55 -8.87 -2.99 -2.09
C LYS A 55 -9.14 -3.88 -0.89
N LYS A 56 -10.42 -4.07 -0.56
CA LYS A 56 -10.88 -5.04 0.44
C LYS A 56 -11.96 -5.94 -0.10
N LYS A 57 -12.02 -7.14 0.47
CA LYS A 57 -13.15 -8.06 0.36
C LYS A 57 -13.40 -8.67 1.71
N GLU A 58 -14.61 -8.46 2.19
CA GLU A 58 -15.05 -8.94 3.47
C GLU A 58 -16.20 -9.91 3.28
N THR A 59 -16.15 -11.01 4.02
CA THR A 59 -17.21 -12.02 4.07
C THR A 59 -17.48 -12.37 5.53
N LYS A 60 -18.41 -13.30 5.75
CA LYS A 60 -18.66 -13.87 7.08
C LYS A 60 -17.46 -14.70 7.59
N SER A 61 -16.68 -15.30 6.69
CA SER A 61 -15.57 -16.21 7.07
C SER A 61 -14.20 -15.56 7.06
N TYR A 62 -13.99 -14.48 6.31
CA TYR A 62 -12.68 -13.82 6.25
C TYR A 62 -12.77 -12.33 5.90
N LEU A 63 -11.67 -11.62 6.19
CA LEU A 63 -11.34 -10.31 5.64
C LEU A 63 -10.04 -10.43 4.84
N LEU A 64 -10.07 -9.95 3.60
CA LEU A 64 -8.92 -9.88 2.72
C LEU A 64 -8.71 -8.43 2.29
N GLU A 65 -7.50 -7.92 2.50
CA GLU A 65 -7.13 -6.55 2.19
C GLU A 65 -5.84 -6.52 1.37
N VAL A 66 -5.79 -5.62 0.41
CA VAL A 66 -4.63 -5.35 -0.44
C VAL A 66 -4.18 -3.92 -0.20
N PHE A 67 -2.90 -3.77 0.10
CA PHE A 67 -2.21 -2.51 0.31
C PHE A 67 -0.98 -2.45 -0.60
N TYR A 68 -0.33 -1.30 -0.64
CA TYR A 68 1.01 -1.18 -1.19
C TYR A 68 1.83 -0.14 -0.42
N LYS A 69 3.16 -0.25 -0.50
CA LYS A 69 4.12 0.73 0.03
C LYS A 69 4.91 1.34 -1.11
N ILE A 70 5.03 2.66 -1.10
CA ILE A 70 5.91 3.40 -2.01
C ILE A 70 7.28 3.53 -1.33
N ARG A 71 8.34 3.04 -1.98
CA ARG A 71 9.70 3.13 -1.44
C ARG A 71 10.48 4.24 -2.16
N PRO A 72 10.95 5.28 -1.44
CA PRO A 72 11.57 6.47 -2.05
C PRO A 72 13.06 6.31 -2.42
N ASP A 73 13.68 5.17 -2.10
CA ASP A 73 15.13 4.90 -2.20
C ASP A 73 15.52 4.09 -3.46
N ASN A 74 14.77 4.25 -4.56
CA ASN A 74 14.85 3.39 -5.76
C ASN A 74 14.59 1.90 -5.51
N ALA A 75 14.22 1.49 -4.30
CA ALA A 75 13.72 0.14 -4.08
C ALA A 75 12.35 -0.02 -4.75
N ALA A 76 12.05 -1.23 -5.22
CA ALA A 76 10.74 -1.53 -5.77
C ALA A 76 9.66 -1.26 -4.71
N SER A 77 8.59 -0.58 -5.14
CA SER A 77 7.38 -0.48 -4.33
C SER A 77 6.76 -1.86 -4.22
N VAL A 78 6.12 -2.19 -3.10
CA VAL A 78 5.65 -3.57 -2.84
C VAL A 78 4.15 -3.63 -2.65
N GLY A 79 3.52 -4.63 -3.27
CA GLY A 79 2.15 -5.03 -2.99
C GLY A 79 2.11 -5.90 -1.74
N ILE A 80 1.16 -5.62 -0.86
CA ILE A 80 0.99 -6.30 0.42
C ILE A 80 -0.42 -6.87 0.51
N VAL A 81 -0.52 -8.10 0.98
CA VAL A 81 -1.81 -8.72 1.27
C VAL A 81 -1.92 -8.98 2.76
N ARG A 82 -3.06 -8.60 3.34
CA ARG A 82 -3.45 -8.95 4.70
C ARG A 82 -4.66 -9.86 4.65
N PHE A 83 -4.59 -10.94 5.40
CA PHE A 83 -5.68 -11.91 5.49
C PHE A 83 -6.02 -12.17 6.95
N THR A 84 -7.30 -12.10 7.27
CA THR A 84 -7.85 -12.42 8.58
C THR A 84 -8.88 -13.52 8.42
N ASP A 85 -8.64 -14.66 9.07
CA ASP A 85 -9.64 -15.72 9.23
C ASP A 85 -10.56 -15.34 10.39
N LYS A 86 -11.82 -15.04 10.09
CA LYS A 86 -12.80 -14.62 11.10
C LYS A 86 -13.32 -15.76 11.95
N LYS A 87 -13.12 -17.01 11.53
CA LYS A 87 -13.53 -18.18 12.33
C LYS A 87 -12.56 -18.42 13.47
N THR A 88 -11.27 -18.22 13.22
CA THR A 88 -10.21 -18.43 14.23
C THR A 88 -9.75 -17.12 14.88
N GLY A 89 -10.04 -15.97 14.27
CA GLY A 89 -9.55 -14.67 14.68
C GLY A 89 -8.10 -14.39 14.27
N HIS A 90 -7.42 -15.36 13.67
CA HIS A 90 -6.03 -15.18 13.25
C HIS A 90 -5.92 -14.29 12.04
N SER A 91 -4.93 -13.40 12.08
CA SER A 91 -4.57 -12.55 10.97
C SER A 91 -3.08 -12.63 10.67
N GLY A 92 -2.73 -12.32 9.43
CA GLY A 92 -1.34 -12.23 9.00
C GLY A 92 -1.23 -11.36 7.76
N GLN A 93 0.00 -10.99 7.44
CA GLN A 93 0.31 -10.09 6.34
C GLN A 93 1.62 -10.50 5.69
N THR A 94 1.67 -10.42 4.36
CA THR A 94 2.90 -10.69 3.59
C THR A 94 2.98 -9.80 2.36
N ASP A 95 4.20 -9.50 1.95
CA ASP A 95 4.49 -8.89 0.65
C ASP A 95 4.28 -9.95 -0.42
N PHE A 96 3.60 -9.60 -1.52
CA PHE A 96 3.27 -10.58 -2.56
C PHE A 96 3.84 -10.27 -3.93
N ILE A 97 4.26 -9.03 -4.16
CA ILE A 97 4.85 -8.63 -5.45
C ILE A 97 5.68 -7.37 -5.32
N ASP A 98 6.82 -7.34 -6.02
CA ASP A 98 7.53 -6.11 -6.33
C ASP A 98 6.88 -5.44 -7.55
N LEU A 99 6.58 -4.16 -7.43
CA LEU A 99 5.95 -3.36 -8.47
C LEU A 99 7.03 -2.65 -9.31
N CYS A 100 6.94 -2.76 -10.63
CA CYS A 100 7.75 -1.97 -11.55
C CYS A 100 7.51 -0.47 -11.37
N THR A 101 6.24 -0.08 -11.15
CA THR A 101 5.84 1.28 -10.77
C THR A 101 4.78 1.19 -9.66
N TYR A 102 4.78 2.11 -8.70
CA TYR A 102 3.79 2.07 -7.61
C TYR A 102 2.34 2.09 -8.12
N SER A 103 2.09 2.71 -9.27
CA SER A 103 0.77 2.78 -9.90
C SER A 103 0.27 1.46 -10.46
N ASP A 104 1.15 0.47 -10.69
CA ASP A 104 0.75 -0.83 -11.25
C ASP A 104 -0.15 -1.64 -10.31
N ILE A 105 -0.18 -1.32 -9.01
CA ILE A 105 -1.10 -1.97 -8.06
C ILE A 105 -2.57 -1.84 -8.47
N TYR A 106 -2.97 -0.71 -9.07
CA TYR A 106 -4.35 -0.43 -9.45
C TYR A 106 -4.85 -1.31 -10.61
N PRO A 107 -4.13 -1.47 -11.73
CA PRO A 107 -4.51 -2.42 -12.78
C PRO A 107 -4.32 -3.88 -12.34
N LEU A 108 -3.35 -4.20 -11.46
CA LEU A 108 -3.16 -5.55 -10.93
C LEU A 108 -4.29 -6.00 -9.99
N THR A 109 -4.93 -5.07 -9.28
CA THR A 109 -5.93 -5.38 -8.23
C THR A 109 -7.36 -5.11 -8.73
N GLY A 110 -7.79 -5.87 -9.74
CA GLY A 110 -9.16 -5.80 -10.27
C GLY A 110 -10.17 -6.50 -9.37
N THR A 111 -10.02 -7.80 -9.20
CA THR A 111 -10.88 -8.62 -8.32
C THR A 111 -10.03 -9.41 -7.35
N ILE A 112 -10.48 -9.51 -6.10
CA ILE A 112 -9.82 -10.35 -5.10
C ILE A 112 -10.80 -11.39 -4.56
N SER A 113 -10.31 -12.59 -4.29
CA SER A 113 -11.12 -13.70 -3.79
C SER A 113 -10.28 -14.71 -3.02
N VAL A 114 -10.94 -15.47 -2.15
CA VAL A 114 -10.35 -16.63 -1.49
C VAL A 114 -11.18 -17.86 -1.83
N THR A 115 -10.55 -18.90 -2.36
CA THR A 115 -11.18 -20.18 -2.71
C THR A 115 -10.21 -21.31 -2.40
N GLY A 116 -10.67 -22.33 -1.66
CA GLY A 116 -9.83 -23.48 -1.32
C GLY A 116 -8.54 -23.14 -0.54
N GLY A 117 -8.55 -22.07 0.27
CA GLY A 117 -7.35 -21.63 1.01
C GLY A 117 -6.33 -20.86 0.16
N VAL A 118 -6.70 -20.45 -1.06
CA VAL A 118 -5.86 -19.66 -1.95
C VAL A 118 -6.49 -18.29 -2.18
N VAL A 119 -5.73 -17.25 -1.89
CA VAL A 119 -6.01 -15.88 -2.32
C VAL A 119 -5.71 -15.78 -3.82
N THR A 120 -6.62 -15.22 -4.59
CA THR A 120 -6.43 -14.89 -6.00
C THR A 120 -6.68 -13.41 -6.21
N ILE A 121 -5.71 -12.73 -6.80
CA ILE A 121 -5.79 -11.32 -7.21
C ILE A 121 -5.78 -11.31 -8.73
N LYS A 122 -6.94 -11.00 -9.32
CA LYS A 122 -7.11 -10.88 -10.77
C LYS A 122 -6.92 -9.43 -11.19
N PRO A 123 -6.20 -9.17 -12.30
CA PRO A 123 -6.09 -7.83 -12.86
C PRO A 123 -7.45 -7.28 -13.29
N ARG A 124 -7.52 -5.97 -13.47
CA ARG A 124 -8.68 -5.31 -14.07
C ARG A 124 -8.80 -5.71 -15.52
N GLU A 125 -10.01 -6.04 -15.96
CA GLU A 125 -10.30 -6.33 -17.36
C GLU A 125 -10.46 -5.03 -18.15
N SER A 126 -9.35 -4.50 -18.66
CA SER A 126 -9.35 -3.38 -19.59
C SER A 126 -8.05 -3.35 -20.40
N PHE A 127 -8.10 -2.81 -21.61
CA PHE A 127 -6.91 -2.66 -22.45
C PHE A 127 -5.79 -1.84 -21.76
N ARG A 128 -6.15 -0.76 -21.06
CA ARG A 128 -5.15 0.03 -20.30
C ARG A 128 -4.51 -0.78 -19.19
N ALA A 129 -5.26 -1.65 -18.52
CA ALA A 129 -4.72 -2.53 -17.50
C ALA A 129 -3.82 -3.60 -18.10
N SER A 130 -4.14 -4.16 -19.27
CA SER A 130 -3.35 -5.23 -19.90
C SER A 130 -1.91 -4.80 -20.14
N ILE A 131 -1.70 -3.57 -20.61
CA ILE A 131 -0.37 -2.98 -20.87
C ILE A 131 0.52 -3.00 -19.61
N SER A 132 -0.03 -2.64 -18.44
CA SER A 132 0.71 -2.70 -17.18
C SER A 132 0.88 -4.14 -16.70
N THR A 133 -0.17 -4.97 -16.82
CA THR A 133 -0.21 -6.31 -16.22
C THR A 133 0.59 -7.36 -16.99
N GLU A 134 0.91 -7.12 -18.27
CA GLU A 134 1.78 -7.96 -19.10
C GLU A 134 3.16 -8.21 -18.48
N ARG A 135 3.61 -7.31 -17.61
CA ARG A 135 4.89 -7.42 -16.90
C ARG A 135 4.86 -8.37 -15.71
N TYR A 136 3.70 -8.93 -15.39
CA TYR A 136 3.47 -9.69 -14.17
C TYR A 136 2.82 -11.04 -14.47
N CYS A 137 3.16 -12.05 -13.67
CA CYS A 137 2.47 -13.34 -13.68
C CYS A 137 1.07 -13.17 -13.07
N THR A 138 0.07 -12.96 -13.92
CA THR A 138 -1.33 -12.77 -13.51
C THR A 138 -2.21 -13.96 -13.94
N PRO A 139 -3.24 -14.33 -13.14
CA PRO A 139 -3.58 -13.78 -11.83
C PRO A 139 -2.56 -14.16 -10.76
N ILE A 140 -2.39 -13.30 -9.77
CA ILE A 140 -1.46 -13.55 -8.66
C ILE A 140 -2.16 -14.45 -7.65
N THR A 141 -1.48 -15.50 -7.20
CA THR A 141 -2.01 -16.49 -6.26
C THR A 141 -1.12 -16.65 -5.03
N ILE A 142 -1.74 -16.71 -3.85
CA ILE A 142 -1.03 -16.78 -2.56
C ILE A 142 -1.82 -17.69 -1.62
N GLU A 143 -1.16 -18.66 -0.99
CA GLU A 143 -1.82 -19.51 0.00
C GLU A 143 -2.10 -18.72 1.29
N THR A 144 -3.32 -18.83 1.82
CA THR A 144 -3.69 -18.16 3.07
C THR A 144 -2.82 -18.59 4.25
N GLN A 145 -2.39 -19.86 4.26
CA GLN A 145 -1.49 -20.40 5.29
C GLN A 145 -0.11 -19.72 5.26
N LYS A 146 0.38 -19.30 4.09
CA LYS A 146 1.64 -18.54 4.00
C LYS A 146 1.47 -17.15 4.61
N ILE A 147 0.34 -16.49 4.32
CA ILE A 147 0.01 -15.17 4.87
C ILE A 147 -0.17 -15.21 6.39
N LEU A 148 -0.80 -16.26 6.92
CA LEU A 148 -1.01 -16.41 8.37
C LEU A 148 0.27 -16.78 9.14
N LYS A 149 1.29 -17.33 8.45
CA LYS A 149 2.55 -17.74 9.06
C LYS A 149 3.63 -16.65 9.01
N SER A 150 3.47 -15.62 8.16
CA SER A 150 4.41 -14.51 8.14
C SER A 150 4.22 -13.66 9.40
N LYS A 151 5.21 -13.72 10.30
CA LYS A 151 5.30 -12.80 11.43
C LYS A 151 5.37 -11.36 10.91
N GLU A 152 4.72 -10.43 11.63
CA GLU A 152 4.92 -8.99 11.46
C GLU A 152 6.41 -8.66 11.62
N SER A 153 7.13 -8.52 10.52
CA SER A 153 8.48 -7.97 10.52
C SER A 153 8.39 -6.44 10.60
N HIS A 154 8.18 -5.92 11.82
CA HIS A 154 8.80 -4.71 12.41
C HIS A 154 8.04 -4.28 13.68
N ALA A 155 8.40 -4.88 14.81
CA ALA A 155 8.30 -4.26 16.12
C ALA A 155 9.62 -4.49 16.85
N GLY A 156 10.28 -3.41 17.28
CA GLY A 156 11.39 -3.47 18.25
C GLY A 156 12.79 -3.21 17.69
N ALA A 157 13.15 -1.93 17.60
CA ALA A 157 14.50 -1.48 17.95
C ALA A 157 14.39 -0.16 18.73
N SER A 158 13.75 -0.24 19.89
CA SER A 158 14.14 0.53 21.07
C SER A 158 14.62 -0.52 22.07
N ASP A 159 15.89 -0.42 22.46
CA ASP A 159 16.44 -0.71 23.78
C ASP A 159 17.92 -1.07 23.63
N THR A 160 18.77 -0.06 23.62
CA THR A 160 19.90 0.10 24.54
C THR A 160 20.52 1.48 24.40
#